data_AF-Q2F625-F1
#
_entry.id   AF-Q2F625-F1
#
_cell.length_a   1.000
_cell.length_b   1.000
_cell.length_c   1.000
_cell.angle_alpha   90.00
_cell.angle_beta   90.00
_cell.angle_gamma   90.00
#
_symmetry.space_group_name_H-M   'P 1'
#
loop_
_entity.id
_entity.type
_entity.pdbx_description
1 polymer ?
#
loop_
_entity_poly.entity_id
_entity_poly.type
_entity_poly.pdbx_seq_one_letter_code
_entity_poly.pdbx_strand_id
1 'polypeptide(L)'
;MSFENNSNGNEKEERKYSHERNKSDELQLSRTDMNMLIMNYLVTEGFKEAALKFQQEAGLQEPALCSSLDERIMIREAVQGGRIPEAIAMVNSLHPELLDNDRYLYFHLQQLQLLELIRAGRAEEALAFASATLAEAGANDANALTELERSLALLAFPDPHTSPFADLLLPSHGQKIASELNAAILKMENQEYTNPKLCSLLRMILWSQSELDKHNIKYPKMTDLANATIGQPK
;
A
#
# COMPACT_ATOMS: atom_id res chain seq x y z
N MET A 1 -1.77 -64.70 29.93
CA MET A 1 -1.21 -63.34 29.77
C MET A 1 -2.21 -62.58 28.92
N SER A 2 -3.05 -61.78 29.57
CA SER A 2 -4.11 -61.02 28.91
C SER A 2 -3.55 -59.65 28.56
N PHE A 3 -3.50 -59.34 27.27
CA PHE A 3 -3.12 -58.01 26.78
C PHE A 3 -4.31 -57.07 26.99
N GLU A 4 -4.25 -56.22 28.01
CA GLU A 4 -5.20 -55.13 28.17
C GLU A 4 -4.93 -54.03 27.14
N ASN A 5 -5.99 -53.71 26.39
CA ASN A 5 -6.06 -52.69 25.35
C ASN A 5 -5.59 -51.31 25.83
N ASN A 6 -4.55 -50.78 25.17
CA ASN A 6 -4.13 -49.37 25.27
C ASN A 6 -4.94 -48.44 24.33
N SER A 7 -6.20 -48.77 24.04
CA SER A 7 -7.06 -48.01 23.11
C SER A 7 -7.65 -46.73 23.72
N ASN A 8 -7.58 -46.57 25.04
CA ASN A 8 -8.18 -45.43 25.76
C ASN A 8 -7.32 -44.15 25.79
N GLY A 9 -6.03 -44.24 25.41
CA GLY A 9 -5.12 -43.09 25.35
C GLY A 9 -5.26 -42.31 24.03
N ASN A 10 -5.28 -43.01 22.90
CA ASN A 10 -5.38 -42.41 21.57
C ASN A 10 -6.74 -41.74 21.32
N GLU A 11 -7.85 -42.32 21.78
CA GLU A 11 -9.17 -41.68 21.65
C GLU A 11 -9.27 -40.40 22.49
N LYS A 12 -8.56 -40.30 23.62
CA LYS A 12 -8.55 -39.10 24.45
C LYS A 12 -7.68 -38.00 23.84
N GLU A 13 -6.56 -38.34 23.22
CA GLU A 13 -5.73 -37.37 22.47
C GLU A 13 -6.41 -36.93 21.18
N GLU A 14 -6.99 -37.83 20.38
CA GLU A 14 -7.79 -37.47 19.21
C GLU A 14 -9.02 -36.63 19.58
N ARG A 15 -9.68 -36.94 20.70
CA ARG A 15 -10.73 -36.07 21.27
C ARG A 15 -10.17 -34.73 21.75
N LYS A 16 -8.94 -34.66 22.26
CA LYS A 16 -8.30 -33.39 22.66
C LYS A 16 -7.96 -32.53 21.44
N TYR A 17 -7.39 -33.11 20.38
CA TYR A 17 -7.07 -32.42 19.13
C TYR A 17 -8.33 -32.03 18.33
N SER A 18 -9.39 -32.86 18.35
CA SER A 18 -10.68 -32.50 17.73
C SER A 18 -11.46 -31.49 18.57
N HIS A 19 -11.34 -31.52 19.90
CA HIS A 19 -11.91 -30.51 20.78
C HIS A 19 -11.14 -29.17 20.71
N GLU A 20 -9.83 -29.18 20.43
CA GLU A 20 -9.05 -27.97 20.11
C GLU A 20 -9.39 -27.39 18.72
N ARG A 21 -9.68 -28.23 17.70
CA ARG A 21 -10.20 -27.75 16.41
C ARG A 21 -11.61 -27.15 16.51
N ASN A 22 -12.45 -27.68 17.40
CA ASN A 22 -13.79 -27.15 17.64
C ASN A 22 -13.81 -25.99 18.64
N LYS A 23 -12.70 -25.72 19.34
CA LYS A 23 -12.45 -24.46 20.08
C LYS A 23 -12.02 -23.30 19.18
N SER A 24 -12.26 -23.44 17.88
CA SER A 24 -12.44 -22.32 16.96
C SER A 24 -13.82 -21.68 17.14
N ASP A 25 -14.50 -21.95 18.26
CA ASP A 25 -15.60 -21.13 18.77
C ASP A 25 -15.12 -19.68 18.86
N GLU A 26 -15.47 -18.93 17.82
CA GLU A 26 -15.83 -17.53 17.92
C GLU A 26 -14.75 -16.61 18.52
N LEU A 27 -13.68 -16.39 17.76
CA LEU A 27 -13.17 -15.01 17.67
C LEU A 27 -14.26 -14.18 16.97
N GLN A 28 -15.35 -13.90 17.69
CA GLN A 28 -16.38 -12.95 17.29
C GLN A 28 -15.71 -11.59 17.28
N LEU A 29 -15.11 -11.26 16.13
CA LEU A 29 -14.63 -9.91 15.86
C LEU A 29 -15.79 -8.97 16.12
N SER A 30 -15.62 -8.09 17.11
CA SER A 30 -16.66 -7.14 17.44
C SER A 30 -16.95 -6.29 16.21
N ARG A 31 -18.23 -5.96 15.98
CA ARG A 31 -18.60 -4.96 14.98
C ARG A 31 -17.84 -3.65 15.19
N THR A 32 -17.55 -3.32 16.45
CA THR A 32 -16.71 -2.16 16.81
C THR A 32 -15.30 -2.30 16.25
N ASP A 33 -14.67 -3.46 16.36
CA ASP A 33 -13.30 -3.68 15.86
C ASP A 33 -13.25 -3.60 14.33
N MET A 34 -14.25 -4.18 13.65
CA MET A 34 -14.40 -4.06 12.19
C MET A 34 -14.61 -2.60 11.77
N ASN A 35 -15.47 -1.86 12.47
CA ASN A 35 -15.71 -0.45 12.19
C ASN A 35 -14.44 0.39 12.42
N MET A 36 -13.67 0.12 13.47
CA MET A 36 -12.40 0.79 13.73
C MET A 36 -11.34 0.48 12.65
N LEU A 37 -11.34 -0.75 12.12
CA LEU A 37 -10.45 -1.15 11.02
C LEU A 37 -10.79 -0.40 9.72
N ILE A 38 -12.08 -0.30 9.39
CA ILE A 38 -12.57 0.47 8.23
C ILE A 38 -12.24 1.95 8.42
N MET A 39 -12.50 2.50 9.61
CA MET A 39 -12.23 3.90 9.90
C MET A 39 -10.74 4.22 9.83
N ASN A 40 -9.88 3.35 10.35
CA ASN A 40 -8.44 3.46 10.19
C ASN A 40 -8.04 3.52 8.71
N TYR A 41 -8.60 2.65 7.88
CA TYR A 41 -8.32 2.67 6.44
C TYR A 41 -8.75 4.00 5.79
N LEU A 42 -9.99 4.44 6.02
CA LEU A 42 -10.52 5.67 5.41
C LEU A 42 -9.71 6.91 5.82
N VAL A 43 -9.30 7.03 7.08
CA VAL A 43 -8.50 8.17 7.56
C VAL A 43 -7.04 8.09 7.09
N THR A 44 -6.45 6.89 7.08
CA THR A 44 -5.05 6.70 6.66
C THR A 44 -4.90 6.98 5.17
N GLU A 45 -5.82 6.45 4.35
CA GLU A 45 -5.89 6.69 2.90
C GLU A 45 -6.53 8.05 2.54
N GLY A 46 -6.92 8.87 3.51
CA GLY A 46 -7.47 10.21 3.27
C GLY A 46 -8.82 10.26 2.55
N PHE A 47 -9.68 9.26 2.69
CA PHE A 47 -11.06 9.28 2.19
C PHE A 47 -11.99 10.03 3.17
N LYS A 48 -11.79 11.34 3.34
CA LYS A 48 -12.46 12.16 4.37
C LYS A 48 -13.99 12.08 4.31
N GLU A 49 -14.61 12.26 3.14
CA GLU A 49 -16.06 12.22 3.03
C GLU A 49 -16.64 10.85 3.41
N ALA A 50 -15.99 9.78 2.96
CA ALA A 50 -16.39 8.42 3.30
C ALA A 50 -16.19 8.16 4.80
N ALA A 51 -15.08 8.63 5.38
CA ALA A 51 -14.80 8.53 6.81
C ALA A 51 -15.90 9.22 7.65
N LEU A 52 -16.28 10.45 7.29
CA LEU A 52 -17.32 11.21 7.97
C LEU A 52 -18.70 10.53 7.88
N LYS A 53 -19.10 10.09 6.69
CA LYS A 53 -20.38 9.38 6.49
C LYS A 53 -20.39 8.05 7.24
N PHE A 54 -19.31 7.28 7.13
CA PHE A 54 -19.17 6.00 7.81
C PHE A 54 -19.23 6.16 9.33
N GLN A 55 -18.58 7.19 9.87
CA GLN A 55 -18.61 7.50 11.29
C GLN A 55 -20.05 7.76 11.79
N GLN A 56 -20.81 8.59 11.08
CA GLN A 56 -22.21 8.91 11.43
C GLN A 56 -23.08 7.65 11.43
N GLU A 57 -22.93 6.79 10.41
CA GLU A 57 -23.72 5.57 10.26
C GLU A 57 -23.31 4.48 11.27
N ALA A 58 -22.02 4.36 11.55
CA ALA A 58 -21.47 3.37 12.47
C ALA A 58 -21.60 3.77 13.96
N GLY A 59 -22.06 4.99 14.25
CA GLY A 59 -22.20 5.51 15.62
C GLY A 59 -20.87 5.62 16.36
N LEU A 60 -19.76 5.82 15.63
CA LEU A 60 -18.44 5.99 16.23
C LEU A 60 -18.30 7.40 16.81
N GLN A 61 -17.66 7.51 17.98
CA GLN A 61 -17.27 8.82 18.49
C GLN A 61 -16.35 9.52 17.50
N GLU A 62 -16.41 10.86 17.45
CA GLU A 62 -15.53 11.69 16.61
C GLU A 62 -14.09 11.18 16.70
N PRO A 63 -13.56 10.58 15.62
CA PRO A 63 -12.13 10.43 15.54
C PRO A 63 -11.59 11.85 15.53
N ALA A 64 -10.49 12.06 16.25
CA ALA A 64 -9.63 13.18 15.95
C ALA A 64 -9.15 12.98 14.50
N LEU A 65 -9.91 13.51 13.53
CA LEU A 65 -9.44 13.65 12.16
C LEU A 65 -8.09 14.35 12.30
N CYS A 66 -7.06 13.73 11.73
CA CYS A 66 -5.73 14.30 11.81
C CYS A 66 -5.81 15.74 11.31
N SER A 67 -5.21 16.69 12.04
CA SER A 67 -5.24 18.10 11.65
C SER A 67 -4.66 18.34 10.26
N SER A 68 -3.81 17.42 9.78
CA SER A 68 -3.19 17.41 8.45
C SER A 68 -4.00 16.69 7.37
N LEU A 69 -5.19 16.16 7.69
CA LEU A 69 -5.95 15.29 6.78
C LEU A 69 -6.30 16.01 5.48
N ASP A 70 -6.71 17.29 5.56
CA ASP A 70 -7.08 18.07 4.39
C ASP A 70 -5.85 18.35 3.51
N GLU A 71 -4.72 18.68 4.10
CA GLU A 71 -3.45 18.88 3.41
C GLU A 71 -3.00 17.59 2.71
N ARG A 72 -3.08 16.43 3.39
CA ARG A 72 -2.75 15.13 2.79
C ARG A 72 -3.64 14.78 1.60
N ILE A 73 -4.93 15.16 1.66
CA ILE A 73 -5.85 14.97 0.54
C ILE A 73 -5.45 15.85 -0.64
N MET A 74 -5.19 17.13 -0.41
CA MET A 74 -4.76 18.06 -1.46
C MET A 74 -3.45 17.61 -2.12
N ILE A 75 -2.47 17.18 -1.32
CA ILE A 75 -1.19 16.63 -1.80
C ILE A 75 -1.44 15.42 -2.70
N ARG A 76 -2.26 14.46 -2.24
CA ARG A 76 -2.57 13.26 -3.03
C ARG A 76 -3.27 13.62 -4.34
N GLU A 77 -4.24 14.53 -4.32
CA GLU A 77 -4.96 14.98 -5.51
C GLU A 77 -4.06 15.71 -6.50
N ALA A 78 -3.08 16.47 -6.02
CA ALA A 78 -2.08 17.11 -6.86
C ALA A 78 -1.17 16.07 -7.53
N VAL A 79 -0.69 15.05 -6.79
CA VAL A 79 0.12 13.96 -7.37
C VAL A 79 -0.67 13.17 -8.41
N GLN A 80 -1.89 12.74 -8.06
CA GLN A 80 -2.73 11.95 -8.97
C GLN A 80 -3.22 12.75 -10.18
N GLY A 81 -3.33 14.08 -10.04
CA GLY A 81 -3.67 15.00 -11.12
C GLY A 81 -2.48 15.48 -11.94
N GLY A 82 -1.27 14.96 -11.72
CA GLY A 82 -0.07 15.35 -12.47
C GLY A 82 0.50 16.74 -12.12
N ARG A 83 -0.01 17.40 -11.07
CA ARG A 83 0.47 18.71 -10.59
C ARG A 83 1.61 18.52 -9.58
N ILE A 84 2.68 17.87 -10.02
CA ILE A 84 3.79 17.47 -9.14
C ILE A 84 4.51 18.67 -8.49
N PRO A 85 4.77 19.80 -9.18
CA PRO A 85 5.42 20.94 -8.54
C PRO A 85 4.57 21.55 -7.41
N GLU A 86 3.24 21.53 -7.57
CA GLU A 86 2.29 21.94 -6.53
C GLU A 86 2.33 20.98 -5.34
N ALA A 87 2.33 19.67 -5.60
CA ALA A 87 2.47 18.65 -4.55
C ALA A 87 3.76 18.83 -3.75
N ILE A 88 4.90 19.03 -4.40
CA ILE A 88 6.21 19.27 -3.75
C ILE A 88 6.15 20.54 -2.88
N ALA A 89 5.58 21.63 -3.39
CA ALA A 89 5.45 22.87 -2.64
C ALA A 89 4.57 22.70 -1.38
N MET A 90 3.44 21.99 -1.51
CA MET A 90 2.57 21.69 -0.37
C MET A 90 3.28 20.82 0.68
N VAL A 91 4.02 19.78 0.25
CA VAL A 91 4.81 18.93 1.14
C VAL A 91 5.86 19.74 1.89
N ASN A 92 6.63 20.57 1.20
CA ASN A 92 7.65 21.41 1.82
C ASN A 92 7.04 22.49 2.74
N SER A 93 5.81 22.94 2.47
CA SER A 93 5.10 23.84 3.39
C SER A 93 4.63 23.12 4.65
N LEU A 94 4.27 21.84 4.56
CA LEU A 94 3.77 21.05 5.68
C LEU A 94 4.92 20.49 6.54
N HIS A 95 5.93 19.90 5.87
CA HIS A 95 7.10 19.27 6.47
C HIS A 95 8.36 19.60 5.65
N PRO A 96 9.04 20.73 5.91
CA PRO A 96 10.15 21.24 5.09
C PRO A 96 11.30 20.24 4.90
N GLU A 97 11.58 19.40 5.89
CA GLU A 97 12.72 18.47 5.88
C GLU A 97 12.37 17.10 5.28
N LEU A 98 11.11 16.85 4.87
CA LEU A 98 10.66 15.52 4.46
C LEU A 98 11.39 15.02 3.21
N LEU A 99 11.41 15.84 2.16
CA LEU A 99 12.02 15.48 0.88
C LEU A 99 13.55 15.56 0.91
N ASP A 100 14.11 16.39 1.80
CA ASP A 100 15.56 16.45 2.03
C ASP A 100 16.08 15.16 2.71
N ASN A 101 15.29 14.62 3.64
CA ASN A 101 15.61 13.38 4.36
C ASN A 101 15.31 12.11 3.55
N ASP A 102 14.32 12.15 2.64
CA ASP A 102 13.95 11.02 1.78
C ASP A 102 14.20 11.34 0.30
N ARG A 103 15.47 11.25 -0.10
CA ARG A 103 15.92 11.52 -1.47
C ARG A 103 15.31 10.58 -2.52
N TYR A 104 14.95 9.35 -2.14
CA TYR A 104 14.29 8.41 -3.06
C TYR A 104 12.86 8.84 -3.36
N LEU A 105 12.10 9.23 -2.34
CA LEU A 105 10.76 9.75 -2.53
C LEU A 105 10.77 11.04 -3.36
N TYR A 106 11.74 11.93 -3.12
CA TYR A 106 11.90 13.13 -3.93
C TYR A 106 12.21 12.80 -5.40
N PHE A 107 13.11 11.83 -5.65
CA PHE A 107 13.38 11.32 -6.99
C PHE A 107 12.11 10.78 -7.67
N HIS A 108 11.28 10.00 -6.98
CA HIS A 108 10.04 9.47 -7.55
C HIS A 108 9.02 10.57 -7.90
N LEU A 109 8.93 11.64 -7.11
CA LEU A 109 8.12 12.81 -7.47
C LEU A 109 8.66 13.51 -8.72
N GLN A 110 9.98 13.69 -8.82
CA GLN A 110 10.60 14.26 -10.01
C GLN A 110 10.43 13.35 -11.25
N GLN A 111 10.49 12.03 -11.07
CA GLN A 111 10.20 11.05 -12.12
C GLN A 111 8.76 11.20 -12.62
N LEU A 112 7.77 11.36 -11.73
CA LEU A 112 6.40 11.66 -12.16
C LEU A 112 6.32 12.95 -12.97
N GLN A 113 7.01 14.01 -12.55
CA GLN A 113 7.04 15.27 -13.31
C GLN A 113 7.61 15.06 -14.72
N LEU A 114 8.67 14.26 -14.86
CA LEU A 114 9.22 13.87 -16.16
C LEU A 114 8.18 13.12 -16.99
N LEU A 115 7.48 12.14 -16.39
CA LEU A 115 6.44 11.38 -17.08
C LEU A 115 5.27 12.26 -17.53
N GLU A 116 4.87 13.28 -16.75
CA GLU A 116 3.85 14.24 -17.16
C GLU A 116 4.28 15.10 -18.36
N LEU A 117 5.56 15.51 -18.42
CA LEU A 117 6.09 16.19 -19.61
C LEU A 117 6.07 15.28 -20.85
N ILE A 118 6.37 14.00 -20.68
CA ILE A 118 6.33 12.99 -21.75
C ILE A 118 4.88 12.79 -22.23
N ARG A 119 3.91 12.63 -21.31
CA ARG A 119 2.47 12.53 -21.67
C ARG A 119 1.98 13.74 -22.44
N ALA A 120 2.47 14.93 -22.10
CA ALA A 120 2.13 16.18 -22.78
C ALA A 120 2.82 16.35 -24.14
N GLY A 121 3.67 15.40 -24.57
CA GLY A 121 4.43 15.48 -25.83
C GLY A 121 5.57 16.52 -25.80
N ARG A 122 5.97 17.01 -24.62
CA ARG A 122 6.97 18.06 -24.43
C ARG A 122 8.37 17.45 -24.30
N ALA A 123 8.82 16.76 -25.35
CA ALA A 123 10.05 15.96 -25.33
C ALA A 123 11.33 16.76 -25.00
N GLU A 124 11.49 17.95 -25.59
CA GLU A 124 12.66 18.80 -25.34
C GLU A 124 12.73 19.25 -23.88
N GLU A 125 11.58 19.63 -23.31
CA GLU A 125 11.48 20.05 -21.91
C GLU A 125 11.69 18.87 -20.95
N ALA A 126 11.18 17.68 -21.30
CA ALA A 126 11.43 16.45 -20.56
C ALA A 126 12.94 16.13 -20.49
N LEU A 127 13.66 16.24 -21.62
CA LEU A 127 15.11 16.01 -21.67
C LEU A 127 15.89 17.07 -20.87
N ALA A 128 15.51 18.33 -21.00
CA ALA A 128 16.12 19.42 -20.23
C ALA A 128 15.91 19.23 -18.73
N PHE A 129 14.69 18.87 -18.31
CA PHE A 129 14.35 18.59 -16.92
C PHE A 129 15.15 17.39 -16.38
N ALA A 130 15.18 16.27 -17.10
CA ALA A 130 15.92 15.08 -16.69
C ALA A 130 17.42 15.39 -16.50
N SER A 131 18.00 16.14 -17.43
CA SER A 131 19.42 16.52 -17.37
C SER A 131 19.72 17.47 -16.21
N ALA A 132 18.83 18.42 -15.93
CA ALA A 132 19.03 19.42 -14.88
C ALA A 132 18.76 18.89 -13.47
N THR A 133 17.84 17.94 -13.33
CA THR A 133 17.26 17.58 -12.04
C THR A 133 17.51 16.13 -11.63
N LEU A 134 17.49 15.19 -12.57
CA LEU A 134 17.56 13.75 -12.28
C LEU A 134 18.95 13.13 -12.56
N ALA A 135 19.83 13.83 -13.27
CA ALA A 135 21.14 13.33 -13.67
C ALA A 135 22.03 12.96 -12.47
N GLU A 136 22.04 13.78 -11.42
CA GLU A 136 22.83 13.51 -10.20
C GLU A 136 22.29 12.29 -9.44
N ALA A 137 20.97 12.12 -9.38
CA ALA A 137 20.35 10.96 -8.73
C ALA A 137 20.72 9.65 -9.45
N GLY A 138 20.65 9.64 -10.78
CA GLY A 138 21.06 8.48 -11.58
C GLY A 138 22.57 8.17 -11.53
N ALA A 139 23.41 9.18 -11.35
CA ALA A 139 24.86 8.95 -11.21
C ALA A 139 25.25 8.28 -9.88
N ASN A 140 24.48 8.54 -8.83
CA ASN A 140 24.79 8.09 -7.47
C ASN A 140 24.09 6.77 -7.09
N ASP A 141 23.05 6.37 -7.82
CA ASP A 141 22.28 5.15 -7.54
C ASP A 141 21.89 4.40 -8.83
N ALA A 142 22.27 3.13 -8.89
CA ALA A 142 21.98 2.24 -10.02
C ALA A 142 20.47 1.97 -10.21
N ASN A 143 19.69 1.95 -9.11
CA ASN A 143 18.25 1.73 -9.20
C ASN A 143 17.57 2.98 -9.80
N ALA A 144 17.90 4.16 -9.29
CA ALA A 144 17.44 5.44 -9.85
C ALA A 144 17.84 5.60 -11.32
N LEU A 145 19.06 5.18 -11.70
CA LEU A 145 19.50 5.18 -13.09
C LEU A 145 18.60 4.31 -13.98
N THR A 146 18.31 3.08 -13.54
CA THR A 146 17.46 2.14 -14.28
C THR A 146 16.06 2.73 -14.48
N GLU A 147 15.47 3.32 -13.44
CA GLU A 147 14.16 3.96 -13.50
C GLU A 147 14.16 5.19 -14.43
N LEU A 148 15.23 5.99 -14.41
CA LEU A 148 15.42 7.13 -15.31
C LEU A 148 15.56 6.68 -16.76
N GLU A 149 16.35 5.66 -17.04
CA GLU A 149 16.53 5.08 -18.39
C GLU A 149 15.20 4.57 -18.95
N ARG A 150 14.41 3.86 -18.15
CA ARG A 150 13.06 3.41 -18.54
C ARG A 150 12.13 4.58 -18.86
N SER A 151 12.18 5.64 -18.06
CA SER A 151 11.36 6.83 -18.25
C SER A 151 11.77 7.57 -19.53
N LEU A 152 13.06 7.74 -19.79
CA LEU A 152 13.58 8.40 -20.99
C LEU A 152 13.39 7.55 -22.26
N ALA A 153 13.41 6.23 -22.15
CA ALA A 153 13.14 5.33 -23.27
C ALA A 153 11.75 5.54 -23.88
N LEU A 154 10.78 6.07 -23.12
CA LEU A 154 9.46 6.46 -23.65
C LEU A 154 9.55 7.50 -24.77
N LEU A 155 10.56 8.38 -24.74
CA LEU A 155 10.78 9.41 -25.77
C LEU A 155 11.26 8.83 -27.11
N ALA A 156 11.77 7.60 -27.12
CA ALA A 156 12.23 6.94 -28.35
C ALA A 156 11.07 6.41 -29.22
N PHE A 157 9.84 6.44 -28.69
CA PHE A 157 8.65 5.95 -29.37
C PHE A 157 7.80 7.13 -29.87
N PRO A 158 7.24 7.07 -31.10
CA PRO A 158 6.32 8.09 -31.59
C PRO A 158 5.07 8.24 -30.72
N ASP A 159 4.60 7.14 -30.13
CA ASP A 159 3.57 7.10 -29.10
C ASP A 159 4.14 6.43 -27.84
N PRO A 160 4.30 7.15 -26.73
CA PRO A 160 4.79 6.61 -25.46
C PRO A 160 4.00 5.41 -24.93
N HIS A 161 2.72 5.27 -25.26
CA HIS A 161 1.88 4.15 -24.83
C HIS A 161 2.19 2.83 -25.55
N THR A 162 2.91 2.88 -26.67
CA THR A 162 3.36 1.69 -27.41
C THR A 162 4.69 1.12 -26.89
N SER A 163 5.34 1.85 -25.97
CA SER A 163 6.60 1.45 -25.36
C SER A 163 6.43 0.23 -24.45
N PRO A 164 7.46 -0.65 -24.33
CA PRO A 164 7.49 -1.68 -23.29
C PRO A 164 7.42 -1.12 -21.85
N PHE A 165 7.65 0.19 -21.67
CA PHE A 165 7.59 0.88 -20.37
C PHE A 165 6.32 1.73 -20.19
N ALA A 166 5.27 1.48 -20.99
CA ALA A 166 4.00 2.19 -20.87
C ALA A 166 3.31 1.98 -19.51
N ASP A 167 3.75 1.01 -18.70
CA ASP A 167 3.31 0.80 -17.32
C ASP A 167 3.57 2.03 -16.42
N LEU A 168 4.65 2.78 -16.68
CA LEU A 168 4.98 4.03 -15.98
C LEU A 168 3.94 5.13 -16.26
N LEU A 169 3.24 5.04 -17.39
CA LEU A 169 2.19 5.98 -17.78
C LEU A 169 0.82 5.56 -17.25
N LEU A 170 0.70 4.48 -16.47
CA LEU A 170 -0.60 4.11 -15.90
C LEU A 170 -0.91 4.96 -14.65
N PRO A 171 -2.20 5.26 -14.37
CA PRO A 171 -2.60 5.94 -13.15
C PRO A 171 -2.14 5.22 -11.87
N SER A 172 -1.99 3.90 -11.93
CA SER A 172 -1.51 3.06 -10.82
C SER A 172 -0.11 3.43 -10.35
N HIS A 173 0.76 3.89 -11.25
CA HIS A 173 2.12 4.31 -10.88
C HIS A 173 2.08 5.59 -10.02
N GLY A 174 1.31 6.60 -10.44
CA GLY A 174 1.10 7.82 -9.66
C GLY A 174 0.39 7.56 -8.32
N GLN A 175 -0.57 6.64 -8.29
CA GLN A 175 -1.24 6.22 -7.04
C GLN A 175 -0.25 5.60 -6.06
N LYS A 176 0.65 4.73 -6.53
CA LYS A 176 1.68 4.11 -5.68
C LYS A 176 2.56 5.16 -5.00
N ILE A 177 3.08 6.12 -5.77
CA ILE A 177 3.95 7.18 -5.26
C ILE A 177 3.17 8.11 -4.31
N ALA A 178 1.90 8.40 -4.60
CA ALA A 178 1.05 9.17 -3.70
C ALA A 178 0.84 8.45 -2.35
N SER A 179 0.69 7.12 -2.35
CA SER A 179 0.62 6.32 -1.12
C SER A 179 1.95 6.31 -0.35
N GLU A 180 3.09 6.22 -1.04
CA GLU A 180 4.42 6.32 -0.43
C GLU A 180 4.63 7.70 0.23
N LEU A 181 4.27 8.78 -0.46
CA LEU A 181 4.33 10.14 0.07
C LEU A 181 3.42 10.31 1.28
N ASN A 182 2.18 9.80 1.22
CA ASN A 182 1.26 9.82 2.35
C ASN A 182 1.82 9.10 3.58
N ALA A 183 2.42 7.93 3.39
CA ALA A 183 3.05 7.18 4.47
C ALA A 183 4.24 7.94 5.08
N ALA A 184 5.02 8.65 4.26
CA ALA A 184 6.12 9.50 4.73
C ALA A 184 5.62 10.70 5.55
N ILE A 185 4.54 11.36 5.14
CA ILE A 185 3.92 12.46 5.90
C ILE A 185 3.41 11.95 7.26
N LEU A 186 2.68 10.84 7.27
CA LEU A 186 2.19 10.22 8.51
C LEU A 186 3.33 9.85 9.47
N LYS A 187 4.48 9.41 8.92
CA LYS A 187 5.67 9.10 9.70
C LYS A 187 6.26 10.34 10.38
N MET A 188 6.31 11.48 9.67
CA MET A 188 6.78 12.75 10.25
C MET A 188 5.87 13.25 11.37
N GLU A 189 4.56 12.99 11.24
CA GLU A 189 3.56 13.36 12.23
C GLU A 189 3.50 12.41 13.45
N ASN A 190 4.46 11.49 13.57
CA ASN A 190 4.54 10.46 14.61
C ASN A 190 3.23 9.66 14.77
N GLN A 191 2.51 9.44 13.67
CA GLN A 191 1.30 8.65 13.69
C GLN A 191 1.66 7.17 13.93
N GLU A 192 0.92 6.51 14.82
CA GLU A 192 1.12 5.07 15.12
C GLU A 192 1.03 4.19 13.86
N TYR A 193 0.29 4.62 12.84
CA TYR A 193 0.05 3.87 11.62
C TYR A 193 0.35 4.72 10.39
N THR A 194 1.38 4.32 9.64
CA THR A 194 1.76 4.92 8.35
C THR A 194 1.12 4.20 7.15
N ASN A 195 0.60 2.99 7.39
CA ASN A 195 -0.16 2.20 6.43
C ASN A 195 -1.46 1.72 7.08
N PRO A 196 -2.55 1.54 6.31
CA PRO A 196 -3.79 1.01 6.86
C PRO A 196 -3.58 -0.37 7.48
N LYS A 197 -4.14 -0.58 8.69
CA LYS A 197 -4.13 -1.88 9.38
C LYS A 197 -4.71 -3.00 8.51
N LEU A 198 -5.74 -2.69 7.72
CA LEU A 198 -6.36 -3.64 6.80
C LEU A 198 -5.34 -4.18 5.78
N CYS A 199 -4.49 -3.32 5.21
CA CYS A 199 -3.44 -3.73 4.27
C CYS A 199 -2.42 -4.65 4.95
N SER A 200 -2.04 -4.37 6.19
CA SER A 200 -1.14 -5.23 6.98
C SER A 200 -1.75 -6.61 7.24
N LEU A 201 -3.04 -6.68 7.55
CA LEU A 201 -3.75 -7.96 7.72
C LEU A 201 -3.80 -8.76 6.41
N LEU A 202 -4.10 -8.12 5.27
CA LEU A 202 -4.09 -8.79 3.97
C LEU A 202 -2.70 -9.34 3.61
N ARG A 203 -1.64 -8.57 3.90
CA ARG A 203 -0.25 -9.04 3.73
C ARG A 203 0.07 -10.22 4.65
N MET A 204 -0.41 -10.18 5.90
CA MET A 204 -0.22 -11.26 6.86
C MET A 204 -0.92 -12.55 6.43
N ILE A 205 -2.12 -12.45 5.83
CA ILE A 205 -2.82 -13.59 5.21
C ILE A 205 -1.94 -14.17 4.10
N LEU A 206 -1.55 -13.35 3.11
CA LEU A 206 -0.72 -13.82 1.99
C LEU A 206 0.60 -14.46 2.44
N TRP A 207 1.27 -13.85 3.41
CA TRP A 207 2.50 -14.39 3.99
C TRP A 207 2.27 -15.73 4.69
N SER A 208 1.24 -15.82 5.54
CA SER A 208 0.89 -17.05 6.26
C SER A 208 0.58 -18.19 5.29
N GLN A 209 -0.16 -17.91 4.22
CA GLN A 209 -0.43 -18.89 3.17
C GLN A 209 0.85 -19.35 2.46
N SER A 210 1.73 -18.41 2.11
CA SER A 210 3.02 -18.75 1.51
C SER A 210 3.89 -19.61 2.43
N GLU A 211 3.85 -19.36 3.73
CA GLU A 211 4.64 -20.12 4.71
C GLU A 211 4.08 -21.55 4.90
N LEU A 212 2.76 -21.68 4.98
CA LEU A 212 2.09 -22.99 5.03
C LEU A 212 2.32 -23.80 3.75
N ASP A 213 2.32 -23.14 2.58
CA ASP A 213 2.64 -23.77 1.29
C ASP A 213 4.07 -24.33 1.28
N LYS A 214 5.07 -23.59 1.79
CA LYS A 214 6.46 -24.05 1.89
C LYS A 214 6.59 -25.31 2.75
N HIS A 215 5.80 -25.41 3.81
CA HIS A 215 5.77 -26.57 4.71
C HIS A 215 4.82 -27.68 4.24
N ASN A 216 4.19 -27.53 3.08
CA ASN A 216 3.25 -28.50 2.49
C ASN A 216 2.10 -28.86 3.45
N ILE A 217 1.65 -27.88 4.24
CA ILE A 217 0.53 -28.02 5.18
C ILE A 217 -0.77 -27.79 4.41
N LYS A 218 -1.79 -28.61 4.67
CA LYS A 218 -3.13 -28.45 4.08
C LYS A 218 -3.96 -27.45 4.90
N TYR A 219 -4.46 -26.41 4.26
CA TYR A 219 -5.29 -25.39 4.91
C TYR A 219 -6.29 -24.76 3.92
N PRO A 220 -7.42 -24.20 4.38
CA PRO A 220 -8.33 -23.42 3.54
C PRO A 220 -7.61 -22.18 3.01
N LYS A 221 -7.47 -22.05 1.69
CA LYS A 221 -6.69 -20.98 1.06
C LYS A 221 -7.61 -19.90 0.52
N MET A 222 -7.42 -18.66 0.93
CA MET A 222 -8.02 -17.51 0.29
C MET A 222 -7.43 -17.35 -1.12
N THR A 223 -8.25 -17.64 -2.13
CA THR A 223 -7.88 -17.60 -3.55
C THR A 223 -8.21 -16.25 -4.19
N ASP A 224 -9.19 -15.55 -3.63
CA ASP A 224 -9.58 -14.21 -4.07
C ASP A 224 -9.76 -13.32 -2.84
N LEU A 225 -8.85 -12.36 -2.68
CA LEU A 225 -8.87 -11.38 -1.59
C LEU A 225 -10.03 -10.40 -1.73
N ALA A 226 -10.39 -10.02 -2.97
CA ALA A 226 -11.41 -9.00 -3.20
C ALA A 226 -12.81 -9.54 -2.88
N ASN A 227 -13.07 -10.80 -3.22
CA ASN A 227 -14.35 -11.45 -2.97
C ASN A 227 -14.34 -12.35 -1.72
N ALA A 228 -13.26 -12.30 -0.92
CA ALA A 228 -13.04 -13.15 0.25
C ALA A 228 -13.30 -14.65 -0.01
N THR A 229 -12.97 -15.13 -1.22
CA THR A 229 -13.24 -16.51 -1.61
C THR A 229 -12.17 -17.44 -1.04
N ILE A 230 -12.61 -18.45 -0.29
CA ILE A 230 -11.75 -19.45 0.32
C ILE A 230 -11.94 -20.79 -0.40
N GLY A 231 -10.87 -21.27 -1.02
CA GLY A 231 -10.78 -22.59 -1.60
C GLY A 231 -10.62 -23.67 -0.53
N GLN A 232 -11.08 -24.88 -0.87
CA GLN A 232 -10.93 -26.05 -0.02
C GLN A 232 -9.45 -26.39 0.22
N PRO A 233 -9.09 -26.99 1.38
CA PRO A 233 -7.73 -27.43 1.66
C PRO A 233 -7.26 -28.42 0.59
N LYS A 234 -6.15 -28.12 -0.08
CA LYS A 234 -5.52 -29.04 -1.04
C LYS A 234 -4.29 -29.68 -0.43
#